data_AF-A0A178MVB5-F1
#
_entry.id   AF-A0A178MVB5-F1
#
_cell.length_a   1.000
_cell.length_b   1.000
_cell.length_c   1.000
_cell.angle_alpha   90.00
_cell.angle_beta   90.00
_cell.angle_gamma   90.00
#
_symmetry.space_group_name_H-M   'P 1'
#
loop_
_entity.id
_entity.type
_entity.pdbx_description
1 polymer ?
#
loop_
_entity_poly.entity_id
_entity_poly.type
_entity_poly.pdbx_seq_one_letter_code
_entity_poly.pdbx_strand_id
1 'polypeptide(L)'
;MKKSDKAKDAQKPPYMPTERERVVLSEYLAKEEAAIPAPRMKVVREGKHVSVDPIHPHIGTWALTTTAAFGATHHAFASVQINHAVQASIKGDDPAPKVDVLNGILAGVAGIAPRDEVESMLAVQMIATHNVAMEMLKRAMLDQPSAQVCDGIVSRAAKLLRTYTAQVEALGRYRHGGKQQVIVQHQHVGISADKAVIGINAPNGDGGGVTLEIGDQAHVQSITHAPVSPMRGEDKERCAVPATRHGKRTL
;
A
#
# COMPACT_ATOMS: atom_id res chain seq x y z
N MET A 1 -5.84 -31.24 54.67
CA MET A 1 -6.45 -29.90 54.55
C MET A 1 -5.33 -28.85 54.57
N LYS A 2 -4.69 -28.58 53.42
CA LYS A 2 -3.62 -27.56 53.32
C LYS A 2 -4.29 -26.23 52.97
N LYS A 3 -4.26 -25.29 53.91
CA LYS A 3 -4.77 -23.93 53.74
C LYS A 3 -3.98 -23.23 52.64
N SER A 4 -4.71 -22.55 51.77
CA SER A 4 -4.25 -21.81 50.62
C SER A 4 -3.40 -20.61 51.01
N ASP A 5 -2.19 -20.52 50.48
CA ASP A 5 -1.42 -19.27 50.37
C ASP A 5 -2.04 -18.36 49.29
N LYS A 6 -3.25 -17.85 49.56
CA LYS A 6 -3.88 -16.76 48.80
C LYS A 6 -3.75 -15.44 49.55
N ALA A 7 -2.58 -15.16 50.10
CA ALA A 7 -2.29 -13.90 50.76
C ALA A 7 -1.06 -13.26 50.11
N LYS A 8 -1.33 -12.30 49.22
CA LYS A 8 -0.52 -11.15 48.75
C LYS A 8 -0.54 -11.00 47.23
N ASP A 9 -1.74 -10.76 46.69
CA ASP A 9 -1.84 -9.94 45.47
C ASP A 9 -2.18 -8.52 45.95
N ALA A 10 -1.16 -7.84 46.48
CA ALA A 10 -1.29 -6.45 46.89
C ALA A 10 -1.50 -5.63 45.63
N GLN A 11 -2.70 -5.08 45.48
CA GLN A 11 -3.16 -4.29 44.34
C GLN A 11 -2.12 -3.20 44.05
N LYS A 12 -1.37 -3.39 42.96
CA LYS A 12 -0.34 -2.44 42.52
C LYS A 12 -1.01 -1.06 42.39
N PRO A 13 -0.41 0.02 42.94
CA PRO A 13 -1.02 1.34 42.84
C PRO A 13 -1.32 1.67 41.37
N PRO A 14 -2.45 2.36 41.08
CA PRO A 14 -2.77 2.75 39.71
C PRO A 14 -1.59 3.47 39.09
N TYR A 15 -1.23 3.07 37.87
CA TYR A 15 -0.13 3.68 37.15
C TYR A 15 -0.40 5.19 36.97
N MET A 16 0.51 6.04 37.46
CA MET A 16 0.48 7.47 37.16
C MET A 16 1.44 7.73 35.99
N PRO A 17 0.95 8.22 34.85
CA PRO A 17 1.81 8.59 33.73
C PRO A 17 2.86 9.61 34.17
N THR A 18 4.10 9.35 33.76
CA THR A 18 5.23 10.27 33.90
C THR A 18 4.98 11.54 33.11
N GLU A 19 5.71 12.62 33.40
CA GLU A 19 5.55 13.89 32.69
C GLU A 19 5.76 13.74 31.17
N ARG A 20 6.75 12.93 30.76
CA ARG A 20 6.99 12.64 29.35
C ARG A 20 5.80 11.92 28.70
N GLU A 21 5.20 10.96 29.40
CA GLU A 21 4.02 10.27 28.89
C GLU A 21 2.79 11.16 28.84
N ARG A 22 2.63 12.10 29.80
CA ARG A 22 1.51 13.06 29.77
C ARG A 22 1.55 13.95 28.55
N VAL A 23 2.75 14.43 28.18
CA VAL A 23 2.95 15.20 26.95
C VAL A 23 2.52 14.38 25.74
N VAL A 24 3.05 13.15 25.60
CA VAL A 24 2.69 12.24 24.50
C VAL A 24 1.19 11.93 24.47
N LEU A 25 0.57 11.70 25.63
CA LEU A 25 -0.86 11.43 25.75
C LEU A 25 -1.68 12.65 25.31
N SER A 26 -1.30 13.87 25.71
CA SER A 26 -2.01 15.08 25.30
C SER A 26 -1.96 15.31 23.79
N GLU A 27 -0.80 15.12 23.17
CA GLU A 27 -0.63 15.23 21.71
C GLU A 27 -1.41 14.15 20.97
N TYR A 28 -1.39 12.92 21.48
CA TYR A 28 -2.13 11.80 20.90
C TYR A 28 -3.65 12.03 20.97
N LEU A 29 -4.18 12.43 22.12
CA LEU A 29 -5.62 12.65 22.32
C LEU A 29 -6.14 13.79 21.44
N ALA A 30 -5.38 14.88 21.30
CA ALA A 30 -5.74 15.98 20.39
C ALA A 30 -5.80 15.51 18.93
N LYS A 31 -4.87 14.64 18.52
CA LYS A 31 -4.87 14.04 17.19
C LYS A 31 -6.04 13.08 16.99
N GLU A 32 -6.37 12.28 18.00
CA GLU A 32 -7.50 11.34 17.96
C GLU A 32 -8.84 12.08 17.83
N GLU A 33 -9.03 13.16 18.60
CA GLU A 33 -10.25 13.99 18.55
C GLU A 33 -10.44 14.68 17.20
N ALA A 34 -9.36 15.10 16.55
CA ALA A 34 -9.41 15.72 15.23
C ALA A 34 -9.59 14.71 14.07
N ALA A 35 -9.38 13.41 14.31
CA ALA A 35 -9.41 12.40 13.27
C ALA A 35 -10.84 11.88 13.02
N ILE A 36 -11.10 11.44 11.79
CA ILE A 36 -12.32 10.68 11.50
C ILE A 36 -12.23 9.36 12.29
N PRO A 37 -13.24 9.02 13.11
CA PRO A 37 -13.21 7.79 13.91
C PRO A 37 -13.05 6.55 13.03
N ALA A 38 -12.12 5.68 13.39
CA ALA A 38 -11.93 4.42 12.69
C ALA A 38 -13.20 3.54 12.83
N PRO A 39 -13.69 2.96 11.73
CA PRO A 39 -14.81 2.02 11.79
C PRO A 39 -14.45 0.84 12.69
N ARG A 40 -15.35 0.51 13.63
CA ARG A 40 -15.20 -0.65 14.52
C ARG A 40 -16.26 -1.70 14.23
N MET A 41 -15.82 -2.94 14.20
CA MET A 41 -16.65 -4.10 13.94
C MET A 41 -16.40 -5.20 14.98
N LYS A 42 -17.43 -6.00 15.22
CA LYS A 42 -17.38 -7.24 15.99
C LYS A 42 -17.59 -8.42 15.04
N VAL A 43 -17.01 -9.55 15.40
CA VAL A 43 -17.24 -10.82 14.71
C VAL A 43 -18.14 -11.64 15.62
N VAL A 44 -19.33 -11.99 15.14
CA VAL A 44 -20.30 -12.79 15.88
C VAL A 44 -20.33 -14.18 15.25
N ARG A 45 -20.19 -15.21 16.08
CA ARG A 45 -20.21 -16.61 15.66
C ARG A 45 -21.44 -17.29 16.25
N GLU A 46 -22.36 -17.67 15.38
CA GLU A 46 -23.57 -18.42 15.72
C GLU A 46 -23.50 -19.80 15.04
N GLY A 47 -22.97 -20.77 15.77
CA GLY A 47 -22.73 -22.12 15.24
C GLY A 47 -21.72 -22.12 14.08
N LYS A 48 -22.20 -22.45 12.88
CA LYS A 48 -21.40 -22.42 11.63
C LYS A 48 -21.47 -21.08 10.90
N HIS A 49 -22.38 -20.19 11.29
CA HIS A 49 -22.52 -18.88 10.69
C HIS A 49 -21.58 -17.89 11.38
N VAL A 50 -20.85 -17.11 10.58
CA VAL A 50 -20.00 -16.02 11.06
C VAL A 50 -20.52 -14.74 10.41
N SER A 51 -20.99 -13.81 11.23
CA SER A 51 -21.36 -12.46 10.80
C SER A 51 -20.32 -11.46 11.28
N VAL A 52 -20.21 -10.35 10.54
CA VAL A 52 -19.34 -9.23 10.90
C VAL A 52 -20.25 -8.01 11.01
N ASP A 53 -20.42 -7.52 12.24
CA ASP A 53 -21.41 -6.51 12.56
C ASP A 53 -20.74 -5.23 13.07
N PRO A 54 -21.28 -4.05 12.73
CA PRO A 54 -20.84 -2.78 13.30
C PRO A 54 -20.92 -2.73 14.82
N ILE A 55 -19.95 -2.06 15.46
CA ILE A 55 -20.04 -1.67 16.87
C ILE A 55 -20.45 -0.20 16.93
N HIS A 56 -21.76 0.07 16.89
CA HIS A 56 -22.27 1.42 17.04
C HIS A 56 -23.74 1.43 17.50
N PRO A 57 -24.16 2.35 18.40
CA PRO A 57 -25.56 2.44 18.84
C PRO A 57 -26.55 2.80 17.72
N HIS A 58 -26.10 3.57 16.73
CA HIS A 58 -26.92 4.05 15.62
C HIS A 58 -26.31 3.70 14.26
N ILE A 59 -26.95 2.78 13.52
CA ILE A 59 -26.37 2.21 12.28
C ILE A 59 -26.18 3.26 11.17
N GLY A 60 -27.07 4.25 11.06
CA GLY A 60 -26.96 5.31 10.06
C GLY A 60 -25.73 6.21 10.29
N THR A 61 -25.43 6.50 11.55
CA THR A 61 -24.23 7.29 11.90
C THR A 61 -22.96 6.49 11.64
N TRP A 62 -22.98 5.19 11.93
CA TRP A 62 -21.87 4.30 11.59
C TRP A 62 -21.64 4.24 10.08
N ALA A 63 -22.70 4.12 9.28
CA ALA A 63 -22.61 4.12 7.83
C ALA A 63 -21.97 5.42 7.30
N LEU A 64 -22.38 6.59 7.80
CA LEU A 64 -21.84 7.87 7.38
C LEU A 64 -20.37 8.07 7.82
N THR A 65 -20.06 7.81 9.08
CA THR A 65 -18.67 7.92 9.60
C THR A 65 -17.73 6.94 8.92
N THR A 66 -18.20 5.73 8.61
CA THR A 66 -17.43 4.75 7.84
C THR A 66 -17.22 5.20 6.40
N THR A 67 -18.26 5.72 5.75
CA THR A 67 -18.16 6.29 4.38
C THR A 67 -17.10 7.39 4.34
N ALA A 68 -17.12 8.29 5.33
CA ALA A 68 -16.11 9.35 5.48
C ALA A 68 -14.69 8.80 5.75
N ALA A 69 -14.55 7.76 6.60
CA ALA A 69 -13.25 7.16 6.91
C ALA A 69 -12.56 6.54 5.70
N PHE A 70 -13.35 6.05 4.73
CA PHE A 70 -12.86 5.54 3.45
C PHE A 70 -12.69 6.64 2.39
N GLY A 71 -12.95 7.91 2.70
CA GLY A 71 -12.91 9.01 1.72
C GLY A 71 -13.95 8.88 0.61
N ALA A 72 -15.00 8.09 0.83
CA ALA A 72 -15.97 7.77 -0.21
C ALA A 72 -17.18 8.71 -0.15
N THR A 73 -17.86 8.87 -1.29
CA THR A 73 -19.15 9.58 -1.35
C THR A 73 -20.32 8.62 -1.14
N HIS A 74 -20.18 7.37 -1.57
CA HIS A 74 -21.24 6.37 -1.54
C HIS A 74 -20.98 5.25 -0.54
N HIS A 75 -21.92 5.02 0.38
CA HIS A 75 -21.84 3.94 1.37
C HIS A 75 -21.68 2.55 0.72
N ALA A 76 -22.30 2.30 -0.44
CA ALA A 76 -22.16 1.02 -1.14
C ALA A 76 -20.70 0.70 -1.49
N PHE A 77 -19.91 1.71 -1.89
CA PHE A 77 -18.49 1.56 -2.13
C PHE A 77 -17.73 1.28 -0.82
N ALA A 78 -18.04 2.02 0.25
CA ALA A 78 -17.45 1.76 1.57
C ALA A 78 -17.72 0.33 2.05
N SER A 79 -18.92 -0.20 1.85
CA SER A 79 -19.26 -1.60 2.17
C SER A 79 -18.39 -2.61 1.40
N VAL A 80 -18.10 -2.36 0.11
CA VAL A 80 -17.19 -3.21 -0.67
C VAL A 80 -15.77 -3.16 -0.09
N GLN A 81 -15.31 -1.98 0.30
CA GLN A 81 -13.97 -1.81 0.88
C GLN A 81 -13.85 -2.47 2.27
N ILE A 82 -14.90 -2.43 3.08
CA ILE A 82 -14.98 -3.19 4.34
C ILE A 82 -14.90 -4.68 4.05
N ASN A 83 -15.60 -5.18 3.03
CA ASN A 83 -15.52 -6.59 2.67
C ASN A 83 -14.10 -7.00 2.23
N HIS A 84 -13.38 -6.15 1.49
CA HIS A 84 -11.96 -6.37 1.19
C HIS A 84 -11.10 -6.39 2.45
N ALA A 85 -11.35 -5.50 3.43
CA ALA A 85 -10.68 -5.51 4.73
C ALA A 85 -10.97 -6.79 5.53
N VAL A 86 -12.21 -7.27 5.52
CA VAL A 86 -12.62 -8.55 6.14
C VAL A 86 -11.83 -9.69 5.51
N GLN A 87 -11.81 -9.80 4.19
CA GLN A 87 -11.07 -10.85 3.49
C GLN A 87 -9.56 -10.81 3.82
N ALA A 88 -8.97 -9.62 3.90
CA ALA A 88 -7.56 -9.44 4.27
C ALA A 88 -7.25 -9.78 5.75
N SER A 89 -8.27 -9.92 6.60
CA SER A 89 -8.12 -10.28 8.02
C SER A 89 -8.30 -11.77 8.32
N ILE A 90 -8.75 -12.55 7.33
CA ILE A 90 -8.90 -14.01 7.43
C ILE A 90 -7.52 -14.65 7.33
N LYS A 91 -7.25 -15.66 8.18
CA LYS A 91 -5.96 -16.36 8.22
C LYS A 91 -6.16 -17.88 8.30
N GLY A 92 -5.47 -18.60 7.42
CA GLY A 92 -5.48 -20.06 7.41
C GLY A 92 -6.85 -20.62 7.01
N ASP A 93 -7.22 -21.76 7.58
CA ASP A 93 -8.46 -22.47 7.23
C ASP A 93 -9.69 -22.02 8.04
N ASP A 94 -9.53 -21.10 9.00
CA ASP A 94 -10.66 -20.54 9.73
C ASP A 94 -11.34 -19.46 8.86
N PRO A 95 -12.61 -19.65 8.45
CA PRO A 95 -13.31 -18.66 7.66
C PRO A 95 -13.63 -17.38 8.46
N ALA A 96 -13.45 -17.39 9.79
CA ALA A 96 -13.72 -16.21 10.60
C ALA A 96 -12.57 -15.19 10.52
N PRO A 97 -12.88 -13.90 10.25
CA PRO A 97 -11.90 -12.83 10.34
C PRO A 97 -11.42 -12.67 11.78
N LYS A 98 -10.13 -12.39 11.97
CA LYS A 98 -9.60 -12.04 13.29
C LYS A 98 -9.99 -10.60 13.60
N VAL A 99 -10.86 -10.40 14.59
CA VAL A 99 -11.45 -9.08 14.92
C VAL A 99 -10.40 -7.99 15.17
N ASP A 100 -9.29 -8.30 15.84
CA ASP A 100 -8.21 -7.33 16.09
C ASP A 100 -7.48 -6.95 14.81
N VAL A 101 -7.28 -7.91 13.90
CA VAL A 101 -6.67 -7.66 12.59
C VAL A 101 -7.62 -6.84 11.73
N LEU A 102 -8.92 -7.15 11.71
CA LEU A 102 -9.93 -6.40 10.99
C LEU A 102 -9.98 -4.94 11.45
N ASN A 103 -10.15 -4.72 12.76
CA ASN A 103 -10.20 -3.36 13.32
C ASN A 103 -8.87 -2.62 13.13
N GLY A 104 -7.73 -3.34 13.16
CA GLY A 104 -6.42 -2.77 12.81
C GLY A 104 -6.33 -2.34 11.34
N ILE A 105 -6.89 -3.11 10.41
CA ILE A 105 -6.95 -2.73 8.99
C ILE A 105 -7.83 -1.50 8.82
N LEU A 106 -9.02 -1.47 9.42
CA LEU A 106 -9.95 -0.33 9.34
C LEU A 106 -9.34 0.94 9.94
N ALA A 107 -8.65 0.82 11.08
CA ALA A 107 -7.90 1.93 11.67
C ALA A 107 -6.72 2.39 10.79
N GLY A 108 -6.03 1.45 10.13
CA GLY A 108 -5.00 1.77 9.16
C GLY A 108 -5.53 2.56 7.97
N VAL A 109 -6.70 2.19 7.43
CA VAL A 109 -7.33 2.92 6.33
C VAL A 109 -7.70 4.33 6.79
N ALA A 110 -8.38 4.45 7.93
CA ALA A 110 -8.72 5.75 8.50
C ALA A 110 -7.47 6.62 8.74
N GLY A 111 -6.35 6.01 9.18
CA GLY A 111 -5.07 6.70 9.38
C GLY A 111 -4.37 7.14 8.10
N ILE A 112 -4.57 6.45 6.97
CA ILE A 112 -4.12 6.91 5.65
C ILE A 112 -4.91 8.15 5.21
N ALA A 113 -6.14 8.30 5.72
CA ALA A 113 -7.09 9.36 5.41
C ALA A 113 -7.30 9.54 3.89
N PRO A 114 -7.89 8.54 3.20
CA PRO A 114 -8.24 8.65 1.79
C PRO A 114 -9.12 9.87 1.54
N ARG A 115 -8.89 10.56 0.41
CA ARG A 115 -9.63 11.75 0.00
C ARG A 115 -10.76 11.47 -1.01
N ASP A 116 -10.68 10.31 -1.66
CA ASP A 116 -11.61 9.84 -2.68
C ASP A 116 -11.58 8.30 -2.77
N GLU A 117 -12.44 7.75 -3.63
CA GLU A 117 -12.56 6.31 -3.85
C GLU A 117 -11.27 5.67 -4.40
N VAL A 118 -10.43 6.41 -5.14
CA VAL A 118 -9.17 5.88 -5.69
C VAL A 118 -8.13 5.73 -4.59
N GLU A 119 -7.96 6.77 -3.75
CA GLU A 119 -7.14 6.67 -2.55
C GLU A 119 -7.63 5.57 -1.62
N SER A 120 -8.95 5.36 -1.55
CA SER A 120 -9.55 4.31 -0.73
C SER A 120 -9.16 2.91 -1.20
N MET A 121 -9.26 2.64 -2.50
CA MET A 121 -8.79 1.39 -3.09
C MET A 121 -7.30 1.18 -2.83
N LEU A 122 -6.51 2.25 -2.98
CA LEU A 122 -5.07 2.22 -2.73
C LEU A 122 -4.73 1.95 -1.26
N ALA A 123 -5.43 2.58 -0.32
CA ALA A 123 -5.23 2.39 1.11
C ALA A 123 -5.50 0.94 1.55
N VAL A 124 -6.62 0.36 1.11
CA VAL A 124 -6.97 -1.03 1.45
C VAL A 124 -5.93 -2.01 0.91
N GLN A 125 -5.53 -1.87 -0.37
CA GLN A 125 -4.51 -2.77 -0.94
C GLN A 125 -3.13 -2.58 -0.30
N MET A 126 -2.76 -1.36 0.11
CA MET A 126 -1.50 -1.09 0.81
C MET A 126 -1.41 -1.85 2.12
N ILE A 127 -2.48 -1.78 2.93
CA ILE A 127 -2.52 -2.47 4.22
C ILE A 127 -2.54 -3.98 4.03
N ALA A 128 -3.32 -4.49 3.07
CA ALA A 128 -3.33 -5.92 2.74
C ALA A 128 -1.93 -6.40 2.29
N THR A 129 -1.26 -5.65 1.43
CA THR A 129 0.11 -5.94 0.95
C THR A 129 1.10 -5.98 2.10
N HIS A 130 1.05 -4.98 3.00
CA HIS A 130 1.89 -4.93 4.19
C HIS A 130 1.64 -6.13 5.12
N ASN A 131 0.38 -6.44 5.43
CA ASN A 131 0.03 -7.54 6.32
C ASN A 131 0.48 -8.89 5.79
N VAL A 132 0.31 -9.14 4.48
CA VAL A 132 0.81 -10.37 3.85
C VAL A 132 2.34 -10.40 3.91
N ALA A 133 3.03 -9.29 3.62
CA ALA A 133 4.49 -9.23 3.73
C ALA A 133 4.98 -9.55 5.16
N MET A 134 4.36 -8.97 6.19
CA MET A 134 4.70 -9.24 7.59
C MET A 134 4.45 -10.70 7.98
N GLU A 135 3.37 -11.30 7.51
CA GLU A 135 3.08 -12.73 7.72
C GLU A 135 4.14 -13.60 7.05
N MET A 136 4.60 -13.26 5.84
CA MET A 136 5.66 -13.98 5.15
C MET A 136 7.01 -13.85 5.87
N LEU A 137 7.38 -12.66 6.33
CA LEU A 137 8.60 -12.47 7.12
C LEU A 137 8.56 -13.25 8.42
N LYS A 138 7.42 -13.22 9.13
CA LYS A 138 7.22 -14.04 10.34
C LYS A 138 7.39 -15.52 10.03
N ARG A 139 6.83 -16.01 8.93
CA ARG A 139 6.98 -17.41 8.50
C ARG A 139 8.45 -17.75 8.21
N ALA A 140 9.19 -16.87 7.54
CA ALA A 140 10.61 -17.10 7.23
C ALA A 140 11.50 -17.26 8.49
N MET A 141 11.08 -16.73 9.64
CA MET A 141 11.79 -16.89 10.92
C MET A 141 11.49 -18.20 11.65
N LEU A 142 10.54 -19.00 11.18
CA LEU A 142 10.25 -20.34 11.71
C LEU A 142 11.13 -21.38 11.02
N ASP A 143 11.28 -22.56 11.64
CA ASP A 143 11.97 -23.69 11.03
C ASP A 143 11.31 -24.06 9.69
N GLN A 144 12.09 -23.96 8.62
CA GLN A 144 11.63 -24.28 7.28
C GLN A 144 12.06 -25.69 6.86
N PRO A 145 11.23 -26.41 6.08
CA PRO A 145 11.58 -27.75 5.58
C PRO A 145 12.85 -27.79 4.73
N SER A 146 13.22 -26.67 4.09
CA SER A 146 14.46 -26.54 3.31
C SER A 146 14.86 -25.08 3.12
N ALA A 147 16.13 -24.84 2.78
CA ALA A 147 16.62 -23.51 2.41
C ALA A 147 15.85 -22.91 1.22
N GLN A 148 15.51 -23.73 0.21
CA GLN A 148 14.75 -23.29 -0.96
C GLN A 148 13.35 -22.76 -0.59
N VAL A 149 12.68 -23.38 0.40
CA VAL A 149 11.38 -22.89 0.90
C VAL A 149 11.57 -21.54 1.60
N CYS A 150 12.59 -21.41 2.44
CA CYS A 150 12.92 -20.15 3.10
C CYS A 150 13.18 -19.02 2.09
N ASP A 151 14.04 -19.26 1.11
CA ASP A 151 14.37 -18.31 0.04
C ASP A 151 13.12 -17.90 -0.76
N GLY A 152 12.24 -18.86 -1.05
CA GLY A 152 10.97 -18.60 -1.73
C GLY A 152 10.04 -17.67 -0.93
N ILE A 153 9.97 -17.85 0.39
CA ILE A 153 9.18 -16.99 1.29
C ILE A 153 9.79 -15.59 1.35
N VAL A 154 11.10 -15.48 1.58
CA VAL A 154 11.82 -14.20 1.68
C VAL A 154 11.73 -13.43 0.36
N SER A 155 11.90 -14.10 -0.79
CA SER A 155 11.80 -13.47 -2.11
C SER A 155 10.40 -12.89 -2.39
N ARG A 156 9.34 -13.61 -2.02
CA ARG A 156 7.96 -13.14 -2.15
C ARG A 156 7.66 -11.99 -1.19
N ALA A 157 8.12 -12.06 0.05
CA ALA A 157 8.01 -10.96 1.02
C ALA A 157 8.70 -9.69 0.47
N ALA A 158 9.92 -9.81 -0.05
CA ALA A 158 10.66 -8.70 -0.65
C ALA A 158 9.94 -8.09 -1.86
N LYS A 159 9.25 -8.90 -2.68
CA LYS A 159 8.40 -8.40 -3.78
C LYS A 159 7.23 -7.57 -3.25
N LEU A 160 6.52 -8.06 -2.24
CA LEU A 160 5.40 -7.33 -1.63
C LEU A 160 5.86 -6.01 -0.98
N LEU A 161 7.02 -6.00 -0.33
CA LEU A 161 7.60 -4.76 0.24
C LEU A 161 7.96 -3.73 -0.83
N ARG A 162 8.48 -4.16 -1.98
CA ARG A 162 8.69 -3.27 -3.13
C ARG A 162 7.37 -2.75 -3.69
N THR A 163 6.35 -3.60 -3.81
CA THR A 163 4.99 -3.19 -4.20
C THR A 163 4.43 -2.16 -3.23
N TYR A 164 4.56 -2.38 -1.91
CA TYR A 164 4.13 -1.44 -0.89
C TYR A 164 4.80 -0.07 -1.06
N THR A 165 6.11 -0.06 -1.29
CA THR A 165 6.86 1.19 -1.54
C THR A 165 6.32 1.91 -2.79
N ALA A 166 6.10 1.17 -3.88
CA ALA A 166 5.53 1.74 -5.10
C ALA A 166 4.10 2.28 -4.90
N GLN A 167 3.28 1.66 -4.04
CA GLN A 167 1.95 2.13 -3.68
C GLN A 167 2.01 3.42 -2.84
N VAL A 168 2.95 3.53 -1.89
CA VAL A 168 3.20 4.76 -1.12
C VAL A 168 3.57 5.91 -2.06
N GLU A 169 4.49 5.66 -3.01
CA GLU A 169 4.83 6.67 -4.02
C GLU A 169 3.66 7.01 -4.93
N ALA A 170 2.86 6.02 -5.35
CA ALA A 170 1.69 6.25 -6.18
C ALA A 170 0.66 7.13 -5.47
N LEU A 171 0.40 6.88 -4.18
CA LEU A 171 -0.47 7.71 -3.35
C LEU A 171 0.10 9.14 -3.24
N GLY A 172 1.40 9.27 -3.01
CA GLY A 172 2.10 10.55 -3.04
C GLY A 172 1.90 11.29 -4.36
N ARG A 173 2.20 10.65 -5.50
CA ARG A 173 2.04 11.25 -6.83
C ARG A 173 0.59 11.65 -7.12
N TYR A 174 -0.36 10.81 -6.72
CA TYR A 174 -1.80 11.06 -6.87
C TYR A 174 -2.21 12.33 -6.09
N ARG A 175 -1.80 12.44 -4.82
CA ARG A 175 -2.09 13.60 -3.96
C ARG A 175 -1.49 14.92 -4.43
N HIS A 176 -0.33 14.88 -5.09
CA HIS A 176 0.38 16.07 -5.54
C HIS A 176 0.17 16.36 -7.03
N GLY A 177 -0.75 15.65 -7.69
CA GLY A 177 -1.16 15.91 -9.08
C GLY A 177 -0.06 15.69 -10.12
N GLY A 178 0.90 14.79 -9.84
CA GLY A 178 1.96 14.42 -10.79
C GLY A 178 2.93 15.54 -11.19
N LYS A 179 2.93 16.68 -10.51
CA LYS A 179 3.84 17.80 -10.82
C LYS A 179 5.25 17.48 -10.33
N GLN A 180 6.06 16.87 -11.19
CA GLN A 180 7.51 16.91 -11.04
C GLN A 180 7.96 18.35 -11.30
N GLN A 181 8.08 19.15 -10.23
CA GLN A 181 8.69 20.49 -10.34
C GLN A 181 10.20 20.32 -10.56
N VAL A 182 10.62 20.27 -11.82
CA VAL A 182 12.04 20.47 -12.17
C VAL A 182 12.33 21.96 -12.01
N ILE A 183 12.83 22.35 -10.84
CA ILE A 183 13.37 23.69 -10.64
C ILE A 183 14.71 23.73 -11.38
N VAL A 184 14.70 24.22 -12.61
CA VAL A 184 15.94 24.57 -13.32
C VAL A 184 16.49 25.82 -12.66
N GLN A 185 17.33 25.64 -11.64
CA GLN A 185 18.23 26.70 -11.21
C GLN A 185 19.25 26.89 -12.34
N HIS A 186 18.99 27.88 -13.21
CA HIS A 186 20.04 28.47 -14.03
C HIS A 186 21.01 29.16 -13.07
N GLN A 187 21.99 28.41 -12.58
CA GLN A 187 23.14 29.01 -11.92
C GLN A 187 23.91 29.76 -13.01
N HIS A 188 23.68 31.07 -13.10
CA HIS A 188 24.60 31.96 -13.78
C HIS A 188 25.95 31.85 -13.05
N VAL A 189 26.79 30.93 -13.51
CA VAL A 189 28.22 31.02 -13.25
C VAL A 189 28.66 32.26 -13.99
N GLY A 190 28.78 33.37 -13.26
CA GLY A 190 29.51 34.53 -13.76
C GLY A 190 30.93 34.06 -14.00
N ILE A 191 31.26 33.76 -15.25
CA ILE A 191 32.63 33.50 -15.69
C ILE A 191 33.35 34.84 -15.55
N SER A 192 33.91 35.08 -14.36
CA SER A 192 35.02 36.00 -14.20
C SER A 192 36.26 35.22 -14.61
N ALA A 193 36.97 35.72 -15.62
CA ALA A 193 38.01 35.04 -16.38
C ALA A 193 39.27 34.61 -15.60
N ASP A 194 39.25 34.57 -14.26
CA ASP A 194 40.48 34.53 -13.46
C ASP A 194 40.55 33.44 -12.39
N LYS A 195 39.58 32.52 -12.33
CA LYS A 195 39.67 31.33 -11.44
C LYS A 195 39.07 30.08 -12.09
N ALA A 196 39.69 29.62 -13.16
CA ALA A 196 39.49 28.26 -13.67
C ALA A 196 40.49 27.31 -12.97
N VAL A 197 40.15 26.82 -11.78
CA VAL A 197 40.71 25.57 -11.27
C VAL A 197 39.55 24.60 -11.15
N ILE A 198 39.25 23.91 -12.26
CA ILE A 198 38.33 22.78 -12.25
C ILE A 198 39.15 21.57 -11.81
N GLY A 199 39.03 21.19 -10.54
CA GLY A 199 39.46 19.88 -10.07
C GLY A 199 38.56 18.81 -10.69
N ILE A 200 38.98 18.22 -11.81
CA ILE A 200 38.37 17.01 -12.35
C ILE A 200 38.88 15.85 -11.49
N ASN A 201 38.09 15.42 -10.51
CA ASN A 201 38.23 14.06 -9.98
C ASN A 201 37.42 13.12 -10.88
N ALA A 202 38.00 12.73 -12.01
CA ALA A 202 37.54 11.57 -12.77
C ALA A 202 38.30 10.33 -12.26
N PRO A 203 37.62 9.26 -11.83
CA PRO A 203 38.24 7.96 -11.77
C PRO A 203 38.40 7.47 -13.21
N ASN A 204 39.66 7.30 -13.62
CA ASN A 204 40.18 6.43 -14.68
C ASN A 204 39.18 5.93 -15.74
N GLY A 205 39.36 6.35 -17.00
CA GLY A 205 38.90 5.55 -18.15
C GLY A 205 38.50 6.36 -19.38
N ASP A 206 39.45 6.48 -20.31
CA ASP A 206 39.28 6.43 -21.77
C ASP A 206 38.35 7.40 -22.50
N GLY A 207 39.00 8.32 -23.22
CA GLY A 207 38.81 8.43 -24.67
C GLY A 207 37.84 9.51 -25.18
N GLY A 208 38.40 10.52 -25.87
CA GLY A 208 37.66 11.32 -26.86
C GLY A 208 37.95 12.83 -26.76
N GLY A 209 38.83 13.33 -27.62
CA GLY A 209 39.16 14.76 -27.71
C GLY A 209 37.97 15.62 -28.14
N VAL A 210 37.82 16.78 -27.51
CA VAL A 210 36.85 17.80 -27.88
C VAL A 210 37.60 18.95 -28.56
N THR A 211 37.44 19.06 -29.88
CA THR A 211 37.75 20.27 -30.65
C THR A 211 36.56 21.21 -30.50
N LEU A 212 36.78 22.41 -29.96
CA LEU A 212 35.80 23.49 -29.94
C LEU A 212 36.06 24.39 -31.15
N GLU A 213 35.16 24.37 -32.14
CA GLU A 213 35.05 25.45 -33.13
C GLU A 213 33.65 26.06 -33.06
N ILE A 214 33.62 27.38 -32.94
CA ILE A 214 32.43 28.23 -32.98
C ILE A 214 32.46 28.94 -34.33
N GLY A 215 31.46 28.68 -35.19
CA GLY A 215 31.34 29.39 -36.46
C GLY A 215 30.18 28.90 -37.34
N ASP A 216 29.25 29.81 -37.59
CA ASP A 216 28.33 29.94 -38.72
C ASP A 216 27.21 28.92 -39.00
N GLN A 217 26.00 29.49 -39.09
CA GLN A 217 24.72 28.87 -39.42
C GLN A 217 24.68 28.34 -40.87
N ALA A 218 24.02 27.20 -41.07
CA ALA A 218 23.41 26.84 -42.36
C ALA A 218 22.11 26.03 -42.17
N HIS A 219 21.17 26.28 -43.05
CA HIS A 219 19.78 25.81 -43.09
C HIS A 219 19.56 24.28 -43.05
N VAL A 220 18.44 23.89 -42.41
CA VAL A 220 17.48 22.82 -42.77
C VAL A 220 18.04 21.43 -43.16
N GLN A 221 17.71 20.43 -42.33
CA GLN A 221 17.35 19.10 -42.85
C GLN A 221 16.09 18.59 -42.13
N SER A 222 15.03 18.44 -42.90
CA SER A 222 13.79 17.74 -42.54
C SER A 222 14.10 16.28 -42.18
N ILE A 223 13.61 15.79 -41.05
CA ILE A 223 13.66 14.37 -40.72
C ILE A 223 12.56 13.68 -41.54
N THR A 224 12.98 12.99 -42.59
CA THR A 224 12.17 12.06 -43.37
C THR A 224 11.73 10.88 -42.51
N HIS A 225 10.44 10.54 -42.60
CA HIS A 225 9.80 9.43 -41.90
C HIS A 225 10.47 8.08 -42.24
N ALA A 226 11.02 7.38 -41.24
CA ALA A 226 11.50 6.02 -41.38
C ALA A 226 10.31 5.03 -41.47
N PRO A 227 10.30 4.06 -42.41
CA PRO A 227 9.19 3.11 -42.50
C PRO A 227 9.18 2.17 -41.28
N VAL A 228 8.09 2.22 -40.50
CA VAL A 228 7.79 1.27 -39.43
C VAL A 228 7.27 -0.02 -40.07
N SER A 229 7.73 -1.18 -39.59
CA SER A 229 7.21 -2.49 -39.98
C SER A 229 5.67 -2.54 -39.85
N PRO A 230 4.94 -3.09 -40.84
CA PRO A 230 3.48 -3.13 -40.76
C PRO A 230 3.00 -3.96 -39.55
N MET A 231 1.97 -3.46 -38.86
CA MET A 231 1.28 -4.18 -37.78
C MET A 231 0.75 -5.53 -38.26
N ARG A 232 0.83 -6.55 -37.40
CA ARG A 232 0.26 -7.88 -37.61
C ARG A 232 -1.25 -7.78 -37.83
N GLY A 233 -1.70 -8.03 -39.07
CA GLY A 233 -3.11 -8.10 -39.43
C GLY A 233 -3.79 -9.37 -38.92
N GLU A 234 -5.12 -9.33 -38.81
CA GLU A 234 -5.95 -10.48 -38.43
C GLU A 234 -5.75 -11.68 -39.38
N ASP A 235 -5.55 -12.84 -38.77
CA ASP A 235 -5.43 -14.13 -39.46
C ASP A 235 -6.81 -14.56 -40.00
N LYS A 236 -6.87 -14.82 -41.32
CA LYS A 236 -8.12 -15.18 -42.02
C LYS A 236 -8.49 -16.65 -41.86
N GLU A 237 -7.68 -17.46 -41.19
CA GLU A 237 -8.01 -18.86 -40.87
C GLU A 237 -8.52 -18.98 -39.43
N ARG A 238 -9.80 -18.62 -39.21
CA ARG A 238 -10.48 -18.96 -37.96
C ARG A 238 -10.57 -20.48 -37.81
N CYS A 239 -9.76 -21.05 -36.91
CA CYS A 239 -10.07 -22.35 -36.32
C CYS A 239 -11.44 -22.30 -35.65
N ALA A 240 -12.39 -23.08 -36.16
CA ALA A 240 -13.68 -23.29 -35.51
C ALA A 240 -13.47 -23.94 -34.14
N VAL A 241 -13.93 -23.28 -33.08
CA VAL A 241 -14.03 -23.88 -31.74
C VAL A 241 -15.19 -24.89 -31.75
N PRO A 242 -15.00 -26.11 -31.21
CA PRO A 242 -16.01 -27.16 -31.29
C PRO A 242 -17.24 -26.84 -30.42
N ALA A 243 -18.43 -26.98 -31.01
CA ALA A 243 -19.72 -26.77 -30.39
C ALA A 243 -20.05 -27.82 -29.31
N THR A 244 -20.71 -27.37 -28.24
CA THR A 244 -21.20 -28.17 -27.11
C THR A 244 -22.24 -29.22 -27.55
N ARG A 245 -21.96 -30.50 -27.30
CA ARG A 245 -22.88 -31.62 -27.55
C ARG A 245 -23.92 -31.73 -26.43
N HIS A 246 -25.18 -31.43 -26.73
CA HIS A 246 -26.34 -31.78 -25.91
C HIS A 246 -26.53 -33.31 -25.87
N GLY A 247 -26.31 -33.92 -24.71
CA GLY A 247 -26.72 -35.30 -24.42
C GLY A 247 -28.10 -35.34 -23.79
N LYS A 248 -29.10 -35.82 -24.54
CA LYS A 248 -30.42 -36.21 -24.04
C LYS A 248 -30.27 -37.39 -23.07
N ARG A 249 -30.88 -37.26 -21.88
CA ARG A 249 -31.25 -38.39 -21.01
C ARG A 249 -32.57 -38.97 -21.50
N THR A 250 -32.61 -40.25 -21.79
CA THR A 250 -33.83 -41.05 -21.95
C THR A 250 -33.86 -42.11 -20.87
N LEU A 251 -34.97 -42.09 -20.12
CA LEU A 251 -35.54 -43.07 -19.18
C LEU A 251 -34.58 -43.71 -18.16
#